data_AF-A0A833YG28-F1
#
_entry.id   AF-A0A833YG28-F1
#
_cell.length_a   1.000
_cell.length_b   1.000
_cell.length_c   1.000
_cell.angle_alpha   90.00
_cell.angle_beta   90.00
_cell.angle_gamma   90.00
#
_symmetry.space_group_name_H-M   'P 1'
#
loop_
_entity.id
_entity.type
_entity.pdbx_description
1 polymer ?
#
loop_
_entity_poly.entity_id
_entity_poly.type
_entity_poly.pdbx_seq_one_letter_code
_entity_poly.pdbx_strand_id
1 'polypeptide(L)'
;MQGEDARYLKRKVKGGNIDVHPSEKALIVQYEVEATILGEMGDPMLGERKECQKIIRLKSLNANTDITSLARKVVEECKLIHPSKLNEVEQLLYYLQNRRDSLSGKEKKEKSSKPKDPPPFEGMEIDEVANINDMDEYIELLYEDIPDKVRGSALILQLARNPDNLEELLLNETALGALARVLREDWKHSVELATNIIYIFFCFSSFSQFHGLITHYKIGALCMNIIDHELKRHELWQEELSKKKKADILLEWPFTPLLLPVAVSFA
;
A
#
# COMPACT_ATOMS: atom_id res chain seq x y z
N MET A 1 -41.90 19.84 -24.41
CA MET A 1 -42.40 19.78 -23.01
C MET A 1 -42.08 18.39 -22.52
N GLN A 2 -41.35 18.12 -21.44
CA GLN A 2 -40.67 18.91 -20.42
C GLN A 2 -39.45 18.06 -20.02
N GLY A 3 -38.27 18.67 -20.00
CA GLY A 3 -37.20 18.22 -19.10
C GLY A 3 -37.39 18.95 -17.78
N GLU A 4 -36.79 18.41 -16.70
CA GLU A 4 -37.09 18.69 -15.29
C GLU A 4 -38.33 17.86 -14.86
N ASP A 5 -38.26 16.92 -13.92
CA ASP A 5 -37.98 17.14 -12.51
C ASP A 5 -37.55 15.85 -11.77
N ALA A 6 -36.41 15.88 -11.07
CA ALA A 6 -36.08 14.93 -10.01
C ALA A 6 -35.52 15.74 -8.84
N ARG A 7 -36.38 16.09 -7.87
CA ARG A 7 -36.04 17.11 -6.86
C ARG A 7 -35.66 16.58 -5.47
N TYR A 8 -35.81 15.30 -5.15
CA TYR A 8 -35.44 14.79 -3.81
C TYR A 8 -34.90 13.35 -3.82
N LEU A 9 -33.66 13.18 -3.34
CA LEU A 9 -33.01 11.88 -3.11
C LEU A 9 -33.17 11.48 -1.64
N LYS A 10 -33.95 10.45 -1.36
CA LYS A 10 -34.06 9.89 0.00
C LYS A 10 -33.09 8.72 0.15
N ARG A 11 -32.07 8.88 0.98
CA ARG A 11 -31.11 7.82 1.34
C ARG A 11 -31.56 7.11 2.61
N LYS A 12 -31.75 5.80 2.54
CA LYS A 12 -32.01 4.94 3.70
C LYS A 12 -30.86 3.96 3.85
N VAL A 13 -30.35 3.82 5.07
CA VAL A 13 -29.30 2.85 5.39
C VAL A 13 -29.90 1.79 6.31
N LYS A 14 -29.80 0.51 5.93
CA LYS A 14 -30.16 -0.62 6.78
C LYS A 14 -28.90 -1.36 7.19
N GLY A 15 -28.69 -1.50 8.49
CA GLY A 15 -27.63 -2.36 9.02
C GLY A 15 -27.94 -3.83 8.74
N GLY A 16 -26.95 -4.55 8.21
CA GLY A 16 -27.00 -5.98 7.90
C GLY A 16 -26.25 -6.83 8.94
N ASN A 17 -25.65 -7.93 8.48
CA ASN A 17 -24.91 -8.87 9.33
C ASN A 17 -23.53 -8.36 9.73
N ILE A 18 -23.01 -8.87 10.84
CA ILE A 18 -21.68 -8.55 11.35
C ILE A 18 -20.88 -9.85 11.35
N ASP A 19 -19.75 -9.86 10.65
CA ASP A 19 -18.85 -11.00 10.52
C ASP A 19 -17.44 -10.63 11.02
N VAL A 20 -16.58 -11.63 11.19
CA VAL A 20 -15.14 -11.43 11.48
C VAL A 20 -14.32 -11.45 10.20
N HIS A 21 -13.28 -10.63 10.14
CA HIS A 21 -12.36 -10.63 9.01
C HIS A 21 -11.58 -11.97 8.94
N PRO A 22 -11.41 -12.58 7.75
CA PRO A 22 -10.79 -13.90 7.62
C PRO A 22 -9.30 -13.91 7.95
N SER A 23 -8.60 -12.77 7.95
CA SER A 23 -7.15 -12.71 8.23
C SER A 23 -6.73 -11.64 9.24
N GLU A 24 -7.59 -10.67 9.54
CA GLU A 24 -7.25 -9.50 10.38
C GLU A 24 -8.08 -9.52 11.66
N LYS A 25 -7.61 -8.79 12.68
CA LYS A 25 -8.41 -8.47 13.86
C LYS A 25 -9.39 -7.33 13.53
N ALA A 26 -10.41 -7.64 12.73
CA ALA A 26 -11.40 -6.67 12.27
C ALA A 26 -12.79 -7.30 12.17
N LEU A 27 -13.83 -6.47 12.28
CA LEU A 27 -15.22 -6.84 12.03
C LEU A 27 -15.66 -6.34 10.66
N ILE A 28 -16.45 -7.12 9.95
CA ILE A 28 -17.07 -6.75 8.67
C ILE A 28 -18.56 -6.49 8.94
N VAL A 29 -19.01 -5.26 8.74
CA VAL A 29 -20.42 -4.89 8.88
C VAL A 29 -21.02 -4.74 7.49
N GLN A 30 -21.91 -5.65 7.14
CA GLN A 30 -22.70 -5.56 5.91
C GLN A 30 -23.80 -4.51 6.11
N TYR A 31 -24.07 -3.69 5.11
CA TYR A 31 -25.17 -2.72 5.15
C TYR A 31 -25.74 -2.48 3.75
N GLU A 32 -27.02 -2.16 3.69
CA GLU A 32 -27.73 -1.84 2.46
C GLU A 32 -27.99 -0.34 2.41
N VAL A 33 -27.65 0.30 1.29
CA VAL A 33 -28.04 1.67 1.00
C VAL A 33 -29.13 1.64 -0.06
N GLU A 34 -30.31 2.13 0.30
CA GLU A 34 -31.42 2.36 -0.64
C GLU A 34 -31.47 3.85 -0.98
N ALA A 35 -31.33 4.17 -2.27
CA ALA A 35 -31.51 5.51 -2.80
C ALA A 35 -32.83 5.55 -3.56
N THR A 36 -33.80 6.33 -3.08
CA THR A 36 -35.10 6.48 -3.74
C THR A 36 -35.26 7.90 -4.27
N ILE A 37 -35.49 8.02 -5.57
CA ILE A 37 -35.86 9.29 -6.21
C ILE A 37 -37.36 9.47 -6.04
N LEU A 38 -37.75 10.54 -5.34
CA LEU A 38 -39.15 10.91 -5.13
C LEU A 38 -39.59 11.89 -6.22
N GLY A 39 -40.75 11.61 -6.85
CA GLY A 39 -41.42 12.54 -7.76
C GLY A 39 -42.12 13.69 -7.00
N GLU A 40 -42.70 14.65 -7.72
CA GLU A 40 -43.28 15.88 -7.14
C GLU A 40 -44.41 15.64 -6.12
N MET A 41 -45.15 14.52 -6.21
CA MET A 41 -46.19 14.14 -5.25
C MET A 41 -45.68 13.26 -4.08
N GLY A 42 -44.36 13.02 -3.98
CA GLY A 42 -43.77 12.16 -2.96
C GLY A 42 -43.83 10.66 -3.27
N ASP A 43 -44.25 10.29 -4.48
CA ASP A 43 -44.27 8.91 -4.94
C ASP A 43 -42.87 8.43 -5.37
N PRO A 44 -42.46 7.20 -5.02
CA PRO A 44 -41.15 6.67 -5.38
C PRO A 44 -41.11 6.29 -6.87
N MET A 45 -40.25 6.94 -7.66
CA MET A 45 -40.15 6.71 -9.12
C MET A 45 -39.03 5.76 -9.53
N LEU A 46 -37.88 5.77 -8.82
CA LEU A 46 -36.75 4.88 -9.09
C LEU A 46 -36.00 4.60 -7.79
N GLY A 47 -35.79 3.32 -7.47
CA GLY A 47 -35.08 2.88 -6.28
C GLY A 47 -33.87 2.03 -6.64
N GLU A 48 -32.67 2.49 -6.31
CA GLU A 48 -31.45 1.70 -6.43
C GLU A 48 -31.04 1.17 -5.04
N ARG A 49 -30.75 -0.13 -4.97
CA ARG A 49 -30.28 -0.81 -3.77
C ARG A 49 -28.83 -1.24 -3.98
N LYS A 50 -27.94 -0.82 -3.09
CA LYS A 50 -26.54 -1.21 -3.11
C LYS A 50 -26.17 -1.87 -1.78
N GLU A 51 -25.71 -3.11 -1.85
CA GLU A 51 -25.09 -3.81 -0.73
C GLU A 51 -23.65 -3.33 -0.59
N CYS A 52 -23.25 -3.00 0.63
CA CYS A 52 -21.93 -2.47 0.96
C CYS A 52 -21.39 -3.17 2.22
N GLN A 53 -20.08 -3.10 2.41
CA GLN A 53 -19.42 -3.63 3.60
C GLN A 53 -18.57 -2.52 4.24
N LYS A 54 -18.53 -2.49 5.57
CA LYS A 54 -17.65 -1.61 6.34
C LYS A 54 -16.76 -2.45 7.23
N ILE A 55 -15.45 -2.31 7.08
CA ILE A 55 -14.46 -3.00 7.90
C ILE A 55 -14.10 -2.13 9.11
N ILE A 56 -14.22 -2.68 10.32
CA ILE A 56 -13.87 -2.04 11.59
C ILE A 56 -12.61 -2.73 12.12
N ARG A 57 -11.45 -2.10 11.95
CA ARG A 57 -10.16 -2.61 12.42
C ARG A 57 -9.96 -2.35 13.91
N LEU A 58 -9.63 -3.39 14.67
CA LEU A 58 -9.57 -3.36 16.13
C LEU A 58 -8.10 -3.23 16.58
N LYS A 59 -7.56 -2.00 16.50
CA LYS A 59 -6.15 -1.68 16.77
C LYS A 59 -5.67 -2.11 18.16
N SER A 60 -6.57 -2.15 19.15
CA SER A 60 -6.23 -2.47 20.55
C SER A 60 -6.61 -3.88 20.96
N LEU A 61 -7.00 -4.77 20.04
CA LEU A 61 -7.39 -6.15 20.39
C LEU A 61 -6.16 -7.06 20.58
N ASN A 62 -5.82 -7.31 21.84
CA ASN A 62 -4.76 -8.20 22.31
C ASN A 62 -5.32 -9.16 23.37
N ALA A 63 -4.50 -10.09 23.89
CA ALA A 63 -4.93 -11.11 24.84
C ALA A 63 -5.45 -10.57 26.19
N ASN A 64 -5.12 -9.32 26.52
CA ASN A 64 -5.50 -8.66 27.77
C ASN A 64 -6.58 -7.59 27.59
N THR A 65 -7.12 -7.43 26.38
CA THR A 65 -8.14 -6.42 26.09
C THR A 65 -9.47 -6.81 26.71
N ASP A 66 -10.09 -5.88 27.42
CA ASP A 66 -11.46 -6.02 27.89
C ASP A 66 -12.44 -5.94 26.70
N ILE A 67 -12.98 -7.10 26.33
CA ILE A 67 -13.90 -7.24 25.19
C ILE A 67 -15.19 -6.47 25.42
N THR A 68 -15.68 -6.42 26.64
CA THR A 68 -16.97 -5.82 26.99
C THR A 68 -16.95 -4.30 26.84
N SER A 69 -15.87 -3.64 27.26
CA SER A 69 -15.70 -2.20 27.00
C SER A 69 -15.44 -1.89 25.53
N LEU A 70 -14.64 -2.73 24.85
CA LEU A 70 -14.36 -2.57 23.42
C LEU A 70 -15.62 -2.72 22.56
N ALA A 71 -16.50 -3.70 22.86
CA ALA A 71 -17.75 -3.90 22.14
C ALA A 71 -18.69 -2.70 22.25
N ARG A 72 -18.85 -2.15 23.47
CA ARG A 72 -19.63 -0.92 23.68
C ARG A 72 -19.09 0.23 22.85
N LYS A 73 -17.76 0.44 22.88
CA LYS A 73 -17.10 1.48 22.10
C LYS A 73 -17.34 1.30 20.59
N VAL A 74 -17.22 0.08 20.07
CA VAL A 74 -17.46 -0.22 18.65
C VAL A 74 -18.91 0.07 18.23
N VAL A 75 -19.88 -0.28 19.08
CA VAL A 75 -21.32 -0.01 18.82
C VAL A 75 -21.63 1.48 18.90
N GLU A 76 -21.04 2.21 19.85
CA GLU A 76 -21.20 3.66 19.98
C GLU A 76 -20.57 4.42 18.81
N GLU A 77 -19.38 4.01 18.36
CA GLU A 77 -18.66 4.66 17.26
C GLU A 77 -19.21 4.28 15.87
N CYS A 78 -19.86 3.10 15.72
CA CYS A 78 -20.37 2.63 14.44
C CYS A 78 -21.90 2.65 14.34
N LYS A 79 -22.43 3.74 13.79
CA LYS A 79 -23.88 3.94 13.52
C LYS A 79 -24.54 2.90 12.60
N LEU A 80 -23.76 2.04 11.94
CA LEU A 80 -24.27 0.93 11.12
C LEU A 80 -24.63 -0.31 11.95
N ILE A 81 -24.13 -0.39 13.18
CA ILE A 81 -24.43 -1.47 14.12
C ILE A 81 -25.55 -1.00 15.05
N HIS A 82 -26.66 -1.74 15.07
CA HIS A 82 -27.75 -1.43 16.00
C HIS A 82 -27.37 -1.83 17.44
N PRO A 83 -27.72 -1.04 18.47
CA PRO A 83 -27.38 -1.35 19.88
C PRO A 83 -27.84 -2.72 20.37
N SER A 84 -28.89 -3.29 19.78
CA SER A 84 -29.35 -4.66 20.10
C SER A 84 -28.34 -5.76 19.72
N LYS A 85 -27.36 -5.46 18.85
CA LYS A 85 -26.32 -6.39 18.42
C LYS A 85 -25.05 -6.34 19.28
N LEU A 86 -25.08 -5.67 20.43
CA LEU A 86 -23.93 -5.60 21.35
C LEU A 86 -23.37 -6.99 21.69
N ASN A 87 -24.23 -7.93 22.06
CA ASN A 87 -23.81 -9.29 22.43
C ASN A 87 -23.16 -10.04 21.25
N GLU A 88 -23.66 -9.81 20.03
CA GLU A 88 -23.08 -10.38 18.80
C GLU A 88 -21.68 -9.82 18.58
N VAL A 89 -21.49 -8.50 18.73
CA VAL A 89 -20.17 -7.84 18.64
C VAL A 89 -19.22 -8.38 19.71
N GLU A 90 -19.64 -8.53 20.96
CA GLU A 90 -18.83 -9.12 22.04
C GLU A 90 -18.33 -10.53 21.69
N GLN A 91 -19.22 -11.38 21.17
CA GLN A 91 -18.87 -12.75 20.78
C GLN A 91 -17.85 -12.79 19.64
N LEU A 92 -18.01 -11.92 18.63
CA LEU A 92 -17.08 -11.84 17.50
C LEU A 92 -15.71 -11.29 17.93
N LEU A 93 -15.68 -10.33 18.85
CA LEU A 93 -14.45 -9.82 19.46
C LEU A 93 -13.74 -10.89 20.31
N TYR A 94 -14.49 -11.66 21.09
CA TYR A 94 -13.96 -12.80 21.84
C TYR A 94 -13.37 -13.86 20.90
N TYR A 95 -14.07 -14.18 19.82
CA TYR A 95 -13.57 -15.08 18.79
C TYR A 95 -12.26 -14.58 18.19
N LEU A 96 -12.17 -13.29 17.82
CA LEU A 96 -10.96 -12.69 17.26
C LEU A 96 -9.79 -12.63 18.26
N GLN A 97 -10.07 -12.46 19.56
CA GLN A 97 -9.03 -12.47 20.61
C GLN A 97 -8.44 -13.87 20.80
N ASN A 98 -9.29 -14.91 20.77
CA ASN A 98 -8.90 -16.30 21.02
C ASN A 98 -8.50 -17.05 19.76
N ARG A 99 -8.60 -16.42 18.59
CA ARG A 99 -8.15 -16.97 17.33
C ARG A 99 -6.63 -17.13 17.38
N ARG A 100 -6.16 -18.36 17.60
CA ARG A 100 -4.74 -18.72 17.40
C ARG A 100 -4.32 -18.27 16.01
N ASP A 101 -3.23 -17.52 15.91
CA ASP A 101 -2.53 -17.13 14.67
C ASP A 101 -2.10 -18.37 13.87
N SER A 102 -3.08 -19.06 13.29
CA SER A 102 -2.92 -20.34 12.62
C SER A 102 -2.70 -20.08 11.13
N LEU A 103 -1.66 -19.32 10.80
CA LEU A 103 -1.22 -19.10 9.42
C LEU A 103 0.33 -19.09 9.28
N SER A 104 1.04 -19.92 10.06
CA SER A 104 2.20 -20.61 9.49
C SER A 104 1.70 -21.91 8.84
N GLY A 105 1.55 -21.91 7.52
CA GLY A 105 1.39 -23.11 6.71
C GLY A 105 -0.01 -23.72 6.65
N LYS A 106 -0.75 -23.39 5.59
CA LYS A 106 -1.29 -24.40 4.66
C LYS A 106 -1.85 -23.73 3.42
N GLU A 107 -1.13 -23.94 2.33
CA GLU A 107 -1.58 -23.72 0.97
C GLU A 107 -2.96 -24.36 0.75
N LYS A 108 -3.94 -23.57 0.30
CA LYS A 108 -4.97 -24.07 -0.59
C LYS A 108 -4.81 -23.36 -1.92
N LYS A 109 -4.33 -24.13 -2.89
CA LYS A 109 -4.27 -23.82 -4.32
C LYS A 109 -5.65 -23.32 -4.80
N GLU A 110 -5.73 -22.03 -5.07
CA GLU A 110 -6.53 -21.54 -6.19
C GLU A 110 -5.58 -20.94 -7.22
N LYS A 111 -5.66 -21.47 -8.44
CA LYS A 111 -4.90 -20.99 -9.59
C LYS A 111 -5.45 -19.60 -9.97
N SER A 112 -4.90 -18.54 -9.39
CA SER A 112 -4.93 -17.22 -10.00
C SER A 112 -3.52 -16.91 -10.51
N SER A 113 -3.42 -16.56 -11.77
CA SER A 113 -2.21 -16.09 -12.44
C SER A 113 -1.84 -14.68 -11.94
N LYS A 114 -1.68 -14.51 -10.63
CA LYS A 114 -1.15 -13.28 -10.06
C LYS A 114 0.37 -13.42 -9.93
N PRO A 115 1.17 -12.42 -10.38
CA PRO A 115 2.57 -12.39 -10.00
C PRO A 115 2.66 -12.43 -8.47
N LYS A 116 3.55 -13.27 -7.94
CA LYS A 116 3.82 -13.31 -6.50
C LYS A 116 4.27 -11.92 -6.07
N ASP A 117 3.69 -11.38 -5.01
CA ASP A 117 4.16 -10.13 -4.43
C ASP A 117 5.66 -10.27 -4.10
N PRO A 118 6.52 -9.38 -4.63
CA PRO A 118 7.89 -9.34 -4.16
C PRO A 118 7.87 -9.05 -2.65
N PRO A 119 8.74 -9.70 -1.86
CA PRO A 119 8.85 -9.40 -0.44
C PRO A 119 9.07 -7.89 -0.26
N PRO A 120 8.45 -7.25 0.74
CA PRO A 120 8.68 -5.84 1.04
C PRO A 120 10.19 -5.60 1.14
N PHE A 121 10.70 -4.61 0.41
CA PHE A 121 12.07 -4.16 0.55
C PHE A 121 12.31 -3.73 2.00
N GLU A 122 13.37 -4.23 2.64
CA GLU A 122 13.77 -3.86 4.00
C GLU A 122 13.92 -2.33 4.08
N GLY A 123 13.08 -1.67 4.89
CA GLY A 123 13.08 -0.21 5.05
C GLY A 123 11.76 0.49 4.69
N MET A 124 10.81 -0.19 4.05
CA MET A 124 9.49 0.37 3.66
C MET A 124 8.41 0.37 4.75
N GLU A 125 8.76 0.17 6.03
CA GLU A 125 7.78 0.21 7.14
C GLU A 125 7.77 1.60 7.77
N ILE A 126 6.83 2.43 7.34
CA ILE A 126 6.44 3.62 8.09
C ILE A 126 5.41 3.20 9.16
N ASP A 127 5.55 3.72 10.38
CA ASP A 127 4.60 3.45 11.50
C ASP A 127 3.19 4.00 11.23
N GLU A 128 3.06 4.86 10.23
CA GLU A 128 1.83 5.49 9.80
C GLU A 128 0.98 4.55 8.94
N VAL A 129 -0.32 4.50 9.22
CA VAL A 129 -1.29 3.69 8.48
C VAL A 129 -2.05 4.61 7.52
N ALA A 130 -1.91 4.35 6.22
CA ALA A 130 -2.59 5.14 5.20
C ALA A 130 -4.11 4.93 5.20
N ASN A 131 -4.83 5.98 4.85
CA ASN A 131 -6.28 6.03 4.74
C ASN A 131 -6.66 6.70 3.42
N ILE A 132 -7.57 6.06 2.67
CA ILE A 132 -7.94 6.49 1.31
C ILE A 132 -8.61 7.87 1.28
N ASN A 133 -9.18 8.32 2.41
CA ASN A 133 -9.81 9.65 2.49
C ASN A 133 -8.78 10.79 2.59
N ASP A 134 -7.52 10.48 2.91
CA ASP A 134 -6.47 11.48 3.14
C ASP A 134 -5.56 11.62 1.89
N MET A 135 -6.06 11.21 0.71
CA MET A 135 -5.30 11.20 -0.54
C MET A 135 -4.77 12.58 -0.95
N ASP A 136 -5.54 13.64 -0.72
CA ASP A 136 -5.11 15.00 -1.06
C ASP A 136 -3.85 15.40 -0.26
N GLU A 137 -3.79 15.05 1.03
CA GLU A 137 -2.61 15.30 1.87
C GLU A 137 -1.38 14.53 1.35
N TYR A 138 -1.57 13.29 0.90
CA TYR A 138 -0.47 12.48 0.37
C TYR A 138 0.02 13.02 -0.98
N ILE A 139 -0.87 13.59 -1.79
CA ILE A 139 -0.52 14.24 -3.06
C ILE A 139 0.26 15.52 -2.79
N GLU A 140 -0.11 16.33 -1.80
CA GLU A 140 0.63 17.54 -1.40
C GLU A 140 2.09 17.23 -1.07
N LEU A 141 2.35 16.15 -0.32
CA LEU A 141 3.71 15.69 0.00
C LEU A 141 4.56 15.40 -1.26
N LEU A 142 3.95 15.08 -2.41
CA LEU A 142 4.68 14.85 -3.66
C LEU A 142 5.21 16.13 -4.34
N TYR A 143 4.83 17.30 -3.84
CA TYR A 143 5.31 18.61 -4.32
C TYR A 143 6.42 19.21 -3.46
N GLU A 144 6.64 18.66 -2.27
CA GLU A 144 7.66 19.11 -1.31
C GLU A 144 9.05 18.48 -1.59
N ASP A 145 9.90 18.41 -0.56
CA ASP A 145 11.25 17.87 -0.66
C ASP A 145 11.28 16.33 -0.75
N ILE A 146 12.45 15.76 -1.06
CA ILE A 146 12.66 14.31 -1.19
C ILE A 146 12.15 13.49 0.02
N PRO A 147 12.39 13.83 1.30
CA PRO A 147 11.88 13.04 2.42
C PRO A 147 10.34 13.01 2.46
N ASP A 148 9.68 14.13 2.17
CA ASP A 148 8.21 14.21 2.12
C ASP A 148 7.66 13.41 0.94
N LYS A 149 8.31 13.50 -0.23
CA LYS A 149 7.99 12.65 -1.39
C LYS A 149 8.10 11.16 -1.07
N VAL A 150 9.14 10.75 -0.34
CA VAL A 150 9.32 9.36 0.11
C VAL A 150 8.16 8.95 1.02
N ARG A 151 7.80 9.78 2.00
CA ARG A 151 6.67 9.53 2.90
C ARG A 151 5.32 9.46 2.16
N GLY A 152 5.01 10.45 1.34
CA GLY A 152 3.77 10.50 0.56
C GLY A 152 3.64 9.30 -0.39
N SER A 153 4.72 8.96 -1.11
CA SER A 153 4.73 7.77 -1.97
C SER A 153 4.60 6.46 -1.20
N ALA A 154 5.16 6.36 0.01
CA ALA A 154 4.99 5.17 0.86
C ALA A 154 3.54 5.00 1.34
N LEU A 155 2.87 6.09 1.75
CA LEU A 155 1.46 6.08 2.14
C LEU A 155 0.54 5.69 0.97
N ILE A 156 0.77 6.26 -0.21
CA ILE A 156 0.02 5.89 -1.41
C ILE A 156 0.29 4.42 -1.79
N LEU A 157 1.52 3.94 -1.63
CA LEU A 157 1.86 2.54 -1.88
C LEU A 157 1.12 1.59 -0.93
N GLN A 158 1.00 1.93 0.36
CA GLN A 158 0.19 1.13 1.29
C GLN A 158 -1.25 0.99 0.79
N LEU A 159 -1.84 2.07 0.26
CA LEU A 159 -3.19 2.03 -0.30
C LEU A 159 -3.25 1.18 -1.57
N ALA A 160 -2.29 1.34 -2.48
CA ALA A 160 -2.26 0.65 -3.77
C ALA A 160 -2.03 -0.87 -3.65
N ARG A 161 -1.44 -1.34 -2.55
CA ARG A 161 -1.30 -2.78 -2.26
C ARG A 161 -2.64 -3.45 -1.94
N ASN A 162 -3.65 -2.69 -1.50
CA ASN A 162 -4.99 -3.22 -1.30
C ASN A 162 -5.81 -3.08 -2.60
N PRO A 163 -6.20 -4.19 -3.28
CA PRO A 163 -6.92 -4.12 -4.53
C PRO A 163 -8.28 -3.39 -4.43
N ASP A 164 -8.92 -3.41 -3.26
CA ASP A 164 -10.21 -2.74 -3.04
C ASP A 164 -10.11 -1.21 -3.15
N ASN A 165 -8.94 -0.65 -2.87
CA ASN A 165 -8.69 0.79 -2.96
C ASN A 165 -8.41 1.25 -4.39
N LEU A 166 -8.13 0.33 -5.32
CA LEU A 166 -7.62 0.69 -6.64
C LEU A 166 -8.67 1.40 -7.51
N GLU A 167 -9.95 1.05 -7.37
CA GLU A 167 -11.02 1.75 -8.10
C GLU A 167 -11.13 3.22 -7.64
N GLU A 168 -10.96 3.49 -6.34
CA GLU A 168 -10.94 4.85 -5.80
C GLU A 168 -9.66 5.61 -6.17
N LEU A 169 -8.51 4.93 -6.17
CA LEU A 169 -7.25 5.51 -6.64
C LEU A 169 -7.27 5.85 -8.14
N LEU A 170 -8.02 5.09 -8.95
CA LEU A 170 -8.20 5.37 -10.37
C LEU A 170 -8.92 6.70 -10.61
N LEU A 171 -9.89 7.05 -9.75
CA LEU A 171 -10.63 8.32 -9.83
C LEU A 171 -9.74 9.54 -9.50
N ASN A 172 -8.62 9.31 -8.82
CA ASN A 172 -7.65 10.34 -8.45
C ASN A 172 -6.59 10.52 -9.54
N GLU A 173 -7.00 11.03 -10.72
CA GLU A 173 -6.09 11.26 -11.86
C GLU A 173 -4.91 12.19 -11.50
N THR A 174 -5.13 13.15 -10.60
CA THR A 174 -4.09 14.04 -10.08
C THR A 174 -2.96 13.27 -9.40
N ALA A 175 -3.28 12.24 -8.60
CA ALA A 175 -2.29 11.42 -7.92
C ALA A 175 -1.40 10.68 -8.93
N LEU A 176 -2.01 10.08 -9.95
CA LEU A 176 -1.31 9.38 -11.03
C LEU A 176 -0.37 10.33 -11.80
N GLY A 177 -0.84 11.53 -12.13
CA GLY A 177 -0.05 12.57 -12.78
C GLY A 177 1.14 13.01 -11.91
N ALA A 178 0.91 13.25 -10.61
CA ALA A 178 1.94 13.63 -9.66
C ALA A 178 3.01 12.54 -9.51
N LEU A 179 2.61 11.28 -9.32
CA LEU A 179 3.53 10.14 -9.23
C LEU A 179 4.37 9.98 -10.51
N ALA A 180 3.74 10.10 -11.69
CA ALA A 180 4.46 10.01 -12.96
C ALA A 180 5.46 11.16 -13.15
N ARG A 181 5.13 12.38 -12.69
CA ARG A 181 6.03 13.53 -12.69
C ARG A 181 7.22 13.30 -11.76
N VAL A 182 6.97 12.93 -10.50
CA VAL A 182 8.01 12.66 -9.50
C VAL A 182 8.93 11.54 -9.95
N LEU A 183 8.39 10.44 -10.51
CA LEU A 183 9.22 9.36 -11.05
C LEU A 183 10.08 9.81 -12.25
N ARG A 184 9.70 10.85 -12.99
CA ARG A 184 10.47 11.35 -14.13
C ARG A 184 11.59 12.28 -13.69
N GLU A 185 11.32 13.09 -12.67
CA GLU A 185 12.20 14.17 -12.20
C GLU A 185 13.17 13.68 -11.10
N ASP A 186 12.68 12.90 -10.14
CA ASP A 186 13.36 12.69 -8.85
C ASP A 186 13.90 11.27 -8.60
N TRP A 187 13.68 10.34 -9.53
CA TRP A 187 14.07 8.93 -9.35
C TRP A 187 15.58 8.71 -9.13
N LYS A 188 16.43 9.63 -9.59
CA LYS A 188 17.89 9.56 -9.39
C LYS A 188 18.32 10.01 -7.99
N HIS A 189 17.48 10.79 -7.30
CA HIS A 189 17.80 11.38 -6.00
C HIS A 189 17.52 10.42 -4.85
N SER A 190 16.54 9.52 -5.00
CA SER A 190 16.21 8.51 -4.00
C SER A 190 15.77 7.20 -4.66
N VAL A 191 16.52 6.13 -4.38
CA VAL A 191 16.19 4.77 -4.82
C VAL A 191 14.88 4.32 -4.18
N GLU A 192 14.68 4.62 -2.90
CA GLU A 192 13.46 4.28 -2.16
C GLU A 192 12.23 4.94 -2.78
N LEU A 193 12.31 6.22 -3.12
CA LEU A 193 11.24 6.95 -3.82
C LEU A 193 10.91 6.28 -5.16
N ALA A 194 11.94 5.97 -5.96
CA ALA A 194 11.75 5.30 -7.24
C ALA A 194 11.10 3.92 -7.06
N THR A 195 11.56 3.14 -6.07
CA THR A 195 11.00 1.82 -5.75
C THR A 195 9.54 1.92 -5.33
N ASN A 196 9.19 2.88 -4.47
CA ASN A 196 7.80 3.09 -4.02
C ASN A 196 6.88 3.35 -5.22
N ILE A 197 7.25 4.31 -6.06
CA ILE A 197 6.42 4.72 -7.20
C ILE A 197 6.35 3.62 -8.27
N ILE A 198 7.45 2.92 -8.57
CA ILE A 198 7.44 1.78 -9.49
C ILE A 198 6.51 0.68 -8.97
N TYR A 199 6.54 0.40 -7.66
CA TYR A 199 5.65 -0.61 -7.08
C TYR A 199 4.18 -0.15 -7.15
N ILE A 200 3.86 1.12 -6.91
CA ILE A 200 2.49 1.64 -7.13
C ILE A 200 2.03 1.34 -8.57
N PHE A 201 2.85 1.65 -9.58
CA PHE A 201 2.50 1.36 -10.97
C PHE A 201 2.46 -0.13 -11.30
N PHE A 202 3.24 -0.97 -10.61
CA PHE A 202 3.10 -2.42 -10.70
C PHE A 202 1.74 -2.89 -10.16
N CYS A 203 1.30 -2.40 -9.01
CA CYS A 203 -0.02 -2.69 -8.46
C CYS A 203 -1.12 -2.30 -9.46
N PHE A 204 -1.04 -1.09 -10.03
CA PHE A 204 -1.95 -0.62 -11.07
C PHE A 204 -1.93 -1.48 -12.34
N SER A 205 -0.76 -2.00 -12.74
CA SER A 205 -0.63 -2.83 -13.95
C SER A 205 -1.42 -4.15 -13.88
N SER A 206 -1.82 -4.57 -12.68
CA SER A 206 -2.66 -5.77 -12.48
C SER A 206 -4.10 -5.58 -12.98
N PHE A 207 -4.52 -4.34 -13.25
CA PHE A 207 -5.89 -3.98 -13.61
C PHE A 207 -5.92 -3.28 -14.98
N SER A 208 -6.72 -3.82 -15.90
CA SER A 208 -6.76 -3.34 -17.30
C SER A 208 -7.19 -1.88 -17.44
N GLN A 209 -8.00 -1.37 -16.50
CA GLN A 209 -8.43 0.04 -16.47
C GLN A 209 -7.25 1.02 -16.37
N PHE A 210 -6.15 0.63 -15.73
CA PHE A 210 -4.96 1.47 -15.61
C PHE A 210 -4.01 1.37 -16.82
N HIS A 211 -4.16 0.39 -17.71
CA HIS A 211 -3.21 0.15 -18.81
C HIS A 211 -3.10 1.34 -19.77
N GLY A 212 -4.23 2.01 -20.04
CA GLY A 212 -4.26 3.23 -20.85
C GLY A 212 -3.44 4.36 -20.21
N LEU A 213 -3.58 4.56 -18.90
CA LEU A 213 -2.85 5.58 -18.14
C LEU A 213 -1.36 5.26 -18.04
N ILE A 214 -1.00 4.02 -17.73
CA ILE A 214 0.40 3.54 -17.67
C ILE A 214 1.10 3.78 -19.01
N THR A 215 0.39 3.51 -20.11
CA THR A 215 0.89 3.75 -21.47
C THR A 215 1.02 5.24 -21.76
N HIS A 216 -0.01 6.02 -21.42
CA HIS A 216 -0.04 7.47 -21.62
C HIS A 216 1.15 8.18 -20.95
N TYR A 217 1.45 7.83 -19.70
CA TYR A 217 2.59 8.40 -18.96
C TYR A 217 3.94 7.78 -19.33
N LYS A 218 3.97 6.77 -20.21
CA LYS A 218 5.17 6.04 -20.64
C LYS A 218 5.92 5.40 -19.48
N ILE A 219 5.20 4.88 -18.48
CA ILE A 219 5.81 4.32 -17.26
C ILE A 219 6.75 3.16 -17.60
N GLY A 220 6.40 2.30 -18.56
CA GLY A 220 7.27 1.20 -18.99
C GLY A 220 8.64 1.69 -19.50
N ALA A 221 8.67 2.77 -20.29
CA ALA A 221 9.92 3.35 -20.77
C ALA A 221 10.73 3.99 -19.63
N LEU A 222 10.06 4.63 -18.66
CA LEU A 222 10.72 5.14 -17.45
C LEU A 222 11.37 4.00 -16.65
N CYS A 223 10.67 2.90 -16.41
CA CYS A 223 11.23 1.75 -15.71
C CYS A 223 12.48 1.21 -16.41
N MET A 224 12.46 1.08 -17.74
CA MET A 224 13.64 0.64 -18.50
C MET A 224 14.84 1.59 -18.35
N ASN A 225 14.60 2.90 -18.38
CA ASN A 225 15.66 3.90 -18.18
C ASN A 225 16.24 3.85 -16.76
N ILE A 226 15.40 3.64 -15.76
CA ILE A 226 15.82 3.51 -14.36
C ILE A 226 16.69 2.26 -14.21
N ILE A 227 16.26 1.12 -14.75
CA ILE A 227 17.01 -0.14 -14.71
C ILE A 227 18.37 0.02 -15.39
N ASP A 228 18.43 0.59 -16.59
CA ASP A 228 19.69 0.81 -17.32
C ASP A 228 20.67 1.68 -16.52
N HIS A 229 20.18 2.74 -15.87
CA HIS A 229 21.00 3.59 -15.02
C HIS A 229 21.50 2.88 -13.77
N GLU A 230 20.65 2.09 -13.12
CA GLU A 230 21.02 1.31 -11.93
C GLU A 230 22.06 0.24 -12.24
N LEU A 231 21.96 -0.41 -13.40
CA LEU A 231 22.97 -1.36 -13.87
C LEU A 231 24.32 -0.68 -14.08
N LYS A 232 24.36 0.46 -14.78
CA LYS A 232 25.60 1.24 -14.99
C LYS A 232 26.21 1.74 -13.68
N ARG A 233 25.37 2.20 -12.75
CA ARG A 233 25.82 2.62 -11.41
C ARG A 233 26.45 1.46 -10.65
N HIS A 234 25.84 0.28 -10.71
CA HIS A 234 26.39 -0.93 -10.10
C HIS A 234 27.75 -1.32 -10.70
N GLU A 235 27.89 -1.27 -12.03
CA GLU A 235 29.17 -1.53 -12.71
C GLU A 235 30.27 -0.58 -12.23
N LEU A 236 29.98 0.72 -12.15
CA LEU A 236 30.93 1.73 -11.65
C LEU A 236 31.37 1.43 -10.22
N TRP A 237 30.44 1.10 -9.32
CA TRP A 237 30.78 0.74 -7.94
C TRP A 237 31.62 -0.52 -7.83
N GLN A 238 31.36 -1.52 -8.69
CA GLN A 238 32.20 -2.73 -8.76
C GLN A 238 33.63 -2.40 -9.19
N GLU A 239 33.80 -1.52 -10.18
CA GLU A 239 35.11 -1.06 -10.60
C GLU A 239 35.85 -0.32 -9.48
N GLU A 240 35.19 0.60 -8.79
CA GLU A 240 35.77 1.34 -7.66
C GLU A 240 36.18 0.41 -6.51
N LEU A 241 35.31 -0.55 -6.17
CA LEU A 241 35.61 -1.58 -5.16
C LEU A 241 36.83 -2.41 -5.57
N SER A 242 36.93 -2.80 -6.85
CA SER A 242 38.06 -3.56 -7.36
C SER A 242 39.38 -2.78 -7.31
N LYS A 243 39.34 -1.47 -7.58
CA LYS A 243 40.49 -0.56 -7.50
C LYS A 243 40.97 -0.42 -6.05
N LYS A 244 40.04 -0.22 -5.11
CA LYS A 244 40.37 -0.16 -3.66
C LYS A 244 41.00 -1.46 -3.15
N LYS A 245 40.41 -2.62 -3.47
CA LYS A 245 40.98 -3.93 -3.11
C LYS A 245 42.40 -4.12 -3.63
N LYS A 246 42.68 -3.72 -4.88
CA LYS A 246 44.04 -3.78 -5.44
C LYS A 246 45.02 -2.83 -4.75
N ALA A 247 44.57 -1.63 -4.38
CA ALA A 247 45.38 -0.67 -3.64
C ALA A 247 45.71 -1.17 -2.22
N ASP A 248 44.75 -1.77 -1.52
CA ASP A 248 44.96 -2.37 -0.19
C ASP A 248 45.97 -3.54 -0.27
N ILE A 249 45.88 -4.40 -1.28
CA ILE A 249 46.85 -5.49 -1.52
C ILE A 249 48.27 -4.95 -1.80
N LEU A 250 48.39 -3.81 -2.48
CA LEU A 250 49.68 -3.17 -2.76
C LEU A 250 50.29 -2.50 -1.52
N LEU A 251 49.46 -2.05 -0.57
CA LEU A 251 49.90 -1.49 0.71
C LEU A 251 50.30 -2.58 1.72
N GLU A 252 49.74 -3.78 1.60
CA GLU A 252 50.11 -4.93 2.46
C GLU A 252 51.36 -5.68 2.00
N TRP A 253 51.98 -5.35 0.85
CA TRP A 253 53.29 -5.90 0.51
C TRP A 253 54.36 -5.34 1.44
N PRO A 254 54.96 -6.15 2.35
CA PRO A 254 56.06 -5.66 3.15
C PRO A 254 57.21 -5.39 2.18
N PHE A 255 57.78 -4.18 2.26
CA PHE A 255 59.15 -3.94 1.84
C PHE A 255 60.04 -5.01 2.50
N THR A 256 60.30 -6.13 1.82
CA THR A 256 61.45 -6.96 2.12
C THR A 256 62.62 -6.30 1.41
N PRO A 257 63.58 -5.69 2.13
CA PRO A 257 64.79 -5.22 1.49
C PRO A 257 65.49 -6.47 0.94
N LEU A 258 65.75 -6.46 -0.37
CA LEU A 258 66.67 -7.38 -1.01
C LEU A 258 67.99 -7.38 -0.21
N LEU A 259 68.19 -8.41 0.63
CA LEU A 259 69.48 -8.74 1.20
C LEU A 259 70.38 -9.14 0.03
N LEU A 260 71.28 -8.23 -0.36
CA LEU A 260 72.39 -8.52 -1.26
C LEU A 260 73.16 -9.74 -0.76
N PRO A 261 73.65 -10.61 -1.65
CA PRO A 261 74.50 -11.72 -1.26
C PRO A 261 75.86 -11.16 -0.83
N VAL A 262 76.16 -11.18 0.46
CA VAL A 262 77.53 -10.99 0.93
C VAL A 262 78.32 -12.23 0.52
N ALA A 263 79.07 -12.08 -0.56
CA ALA A 263 80.13 -13.00 -0.95
C ALA A 263 81.16 -13.08 0.18
N VAL A 264 81.20 -14.21 0.88
CA VAL A 264 82.33 -14.56 1.74
C VAL A 264 83.36 -15.27 0.86
N SER A 265 84.36 -14.50 0.43
CA SER A 265 85.61 -15.00 -0.14
C SER A 265 86.76 -14.81 0.84
N PHE A 266 87.68 -15.77 0.85
CA PHE A 266 89.01 -15.81 1.49
C PHE A 266 89.03 -15.95 3.03
N ALA A 267 89.87 -16.78 3.66
CA ALA A 267 90.93 -17.70 3.24
C ALA A 267 91.16 -18.73 4.36
#